data_AF-A0A7W1BF67-F1
#
_entry.id   AF-A0A7W1BF67-F1
#
_cell.length_a   1.000
_cell.length_b   1.000
_cell.length_c   1.000
_cell.angle_alpha   90.00
_cell.angle_beta   90.00
_cell.angle_gamma   90.00
#
_symmetry.space_group_name_H-M   'P 1'
#
loop_
_entity.id
_entity.type
_entity.pdbx_description
1 polymer ?
#
loop_
_entity_poly.entity_id
_entity_poly.type
_entity_poly.pdbx_seq_one_letter_code
_entity_poly.pdbx_strand_id
1 'polypeptide(L)'
;MAYQEADLGRVRTVPVAARRNKVDPGLLAVPPAGDQSFKAFFDSLPDVLAARDLRAVVGGVARAARRRHGVVLLVGGHVVKVGLGPLLAAWLRQGIVTHVALNGAAAIHDFELAAFGGTSEDVES
;
A
#
# COMPACT_ATOMS: atom_id res chain seq x y z
N MET A 1 -29.12 -16.51 -34.19
CA MET A 1 -29.73 -15.19 -34.36
C MET A 1 -28.63 -14.23 -34.78
N ALA A 2 -28.79 -13.53 -35.91
CA ALA A 2 -27.84 -12.51 -36.35
C ALA A 2 -28.04 -11.24 -35.51
N TYR A 3 -26.96 -10.69 -34.96
CA TYR A 3 -27.02 -9.44 -34.19
C TYR A 3 -27.20 -8.27 -35.17
N GLN A 4 -28.10 -7.34 -34.85
CA GLN A 4 -28.36 -6.16 -35.68
C GLN A 4 -27.23 -5.14 -35.47
N GLU A 5 -26.58 -4.70 -36.55
CA GLU A 5 -25.47 -3.74 -36.46
C GLU A 5 -25.96 -2.37 -35.97
N ALA A 6 -25.11 -1.70 -35.19
CA ALA A 6 -25.40 -0.37 -34.66
C ALA A 6 -25.34 0.71 -35.75
N ASP A 7 -26.34 1.59 -35.81
CA ASP A 7 -26.34 2.76 -36.69
C ASP A 7 -25.41 3.87 -36.15
N LEU A 8 -24.24 4.01 -36.77
CA LEU A 8 -23.22 4.98 -36.40
C LEU A 8 -23.57 6.42 -36.82
N GLY A 9 -24.57 6.64 -37.67
CA GLY A 9 -25.00 7.98 -38.11
C GLY A 9 -25.61 8.83 -36.99
N ARG A 10 -25.97 8.20 -35.87
CA ARG A 10 -26.55 8.85 -34.68
C ARG A 10 -25.53 9.16 -33.59
N VAL A 11 -24.25 8.89 -33.82
CA VAL A 11 -23.18 9.14 -32.85
C VAL A 11 -22.84 10.63 -32.80
N ARG A 12 -22.85 11.20 -31.59
CA ARG A 12 -22.37 12.56 -31.34
C ARG A 12 -20.91 12.51 -30.89
N THR A 13 -20.01 13.09 -31.68
CA THR A 13 -18.60 13.17 -31.33
C THR A 13 -18.31 14.39 -30.46
N VAL A 14 -17.23 14.30 -29.67
CA VAL A 14 -16.71 15.42 -28.88
C VAL A 14 -15.23 15.64 -29.24
N PRO A 15 -14.76 16.89 -29.39
CA PRO A 15 -13.36 17.15 -29.68
C PRO A 15 -12.48 16.66 -28.53
N VAL A 16 -11.44 15.88 -28.85
CA VAL A 16 -10.49 15.39 -27.84
C VAL A 16 -9.82 16.54 -27.07
N ALA A 17 -9.58 17.68 -27.74
CA ALA A 17 -9.00 18.88 -27.15
C ALA A 17 -9.86 19.51 -26.04
N ALA A 18 -11.17 19.27 -26.03
CA ALA A 18 -12.08 19.79 -25.00
C ALA A 18 -12.11 18.91 -23.74
N ARG A 19 -11.52 17.70 -23.79
CA ARG A 19 -11.48 16.78 -22.66
C ARG A 19 -10.42 17.21 -21.66
N ARG A 20 -10.81 17.44 -20.41
CA ARG A 20 -9.86 17.59 -19.30
C ARG A 20 -9.25 16.24 -18.95
N ASN A 21 -7.93 16.13 -19.04
CA ASN A 21 -7.19 14.96 -18.60
C ASN A 21 -6.70 15.17 -17.15
N LYS A 22 -6.77 14.12 -16.33
CA LYS A 22 -6.25 14.13 -14.94
C LYS A 22 -4.77 13.78 -14.86
N VAL A 23 -4.19 13.35 -15.98
CA VAL A 23 -2.81 12.88 -16.11
C VAL A 23 -2.19 13.58 -17.30
N ASP A 24 -0.98 14.08 -17.12
CA ASP A 24 -0.14 14.68 -18.15
C ASP A 24 1.25 14.01 -18.16
N PRO A 25 2.09 14.26 -19.19
CA PRO A 25 3.40 13.62 -19.30
C PRO A 25 4.34 13.82 -18.10
N GLY A 26 4.14 14.86 -17.28
CA GLY A 26 4.91 15.09 -16.06
C GLY A 26 4.65 14.08 -14.94
N LEU A 27 3.56 13.32 -15.02
CA LEU A 27 3.27 12.21 -14.10
C LEU A 27 3.81 10.85 -14.58
N LEU A 28 4.47 10.80 -15.74
CA LEU A 28 5.04 9.56 -16.25
C LEU A 28 6.22 9.13 -15.38
N ALA A 29 6.23 7.84 -15.02
CA ALA A 29 7.36 7.21 -14.36
C ALA A 29 8.58 7.19 -15.27
N VAL A 30 9.77 7.30 -14.68
CA VAL A 30 11.04 7.17 -15.39
C VAL A 30 11.74 5.93 -14.88
N PRO A 31 12.21 5.01 -15.75
CA PRO A 31 12.91 3.82 -15.29
C PRO A 31 14.17 4.21 -14.51
N PRO A 32 14.53 3.48 -13.45
CA PRO A 32 15.76 3.75 -12.70
C PRO A 32 16.94 3.44 -13.64
N ALA A 33 17.63 4.49 -14.09
CA ALA A 33 18.62 4.47 -15.18
C ALA A 33 19.93 3.72 -14.85
N GLY A 34 19.83 2.46 -14.41
CA GLY A 34 20.92 1.59 -14.01
C GLY A 34 21.09 1.43 -12.48
N ASP A 35 20.46 2.30 -11.68
CA ASP A 35 20.46 2.18 -10.21
C ASP A 35 19.47 1.10 -9.78
N GLN A 36 19.98 0.00 -9.24
CA GLN A 36 19.19 -1.16 -8.79
C GLN A 36 18.78 -1.07 -7.31
N SER A 37 18.94 0.09 -6.66
CA SER A 37 18.55 0.27 -5.28
C SER A 37 17.03 0.34 -5.11
N PHE A 38 16.54 -0.06 -3.94
CA PHE A 38 15.13 0.12 -3.58
C PHE A 38 14.71 1.60 -3.61
N LYS A 39 15.64 2.52 -3.28
CA LYS A 39 15.39 3.96 -3.35
C LYS A 39 15.11 4.39 -4.79
N ALA A 40 15.91 3.94 -5.75
CA ALA A 40 15.68 4.26 -7.15
C ALA A 40 14.35 3.68 -7.66
N PHE A 41 14.01 2.45 -7.28
CA PHE A 41 12.68 1.90 -7.54
C PHE A 41 11.57 2.77 -6.95
N PHE A 42 11.65 3.10 -5.65
CA PHE A 42 10.63 3.88 -4.97
C PHE A 42 10.49 5.28 -5.56
N ASP A 43 11.61 5.92 -5.91
CA ASP A 43 11.62 7.25 -6.52
C ASP A 43 11.13 7.24 -7.97
N SER A 44 11.25 6.11 -8.68
CA SER A 44 10.71 5.94 -10.04
C SER A 44 9.19 5.88 -10.11
N LEU A 45 8.50 5.60 -8.99
CA LEU A 45 7.05 5.47 -8.97
C LEU A 45 6.36 6.80 -9.31
N PRO A 46 5.33 6.81 -10.18
CA PRO A 46 4.66 8.03 -10.59
C PRO A 46 3.89 8.63 -9.41
N ASP A 47 3.84 9.96 -9.30
CA ASP A 47 3.15 10.63 -8.19
C ASP A 47 1.62 10.70 -8.40
N VAL A 48 0.99 9.53 -8.46
CA VAL A 48 -0.44 9.40 -8.75
C VAL A 48 -1.03 8.14 -8.11
N LEU A 49 -2.32 8.19 -7.76
CA LEU A 49 -3.07 7.08 -7.14
C LEU A 49 -2.31 6.44 -5.95
N ALA A 50 -2.20 5.12 -5.92
CA ALA A 50 -1.60 4.36 -4.83
C ALA A 50 -0.13 4.71 -4.56
N ALA A 51 0.63 5.11 -5.57
CA ALA A 51 2.03 5.52 -5.38
C ALA A 51 2.12 6.85 -4.62
N ARG A 52 1.23 7.80 -4.92
CA ARG A 52 1.11 9.04 -4.14
C ARG A 52 0.68 8.75 -2.70
N ASP A 53 -0.32 7.89 -2.51
CA ASP A 53 -0.82 7.55 -1.17
C ASP A 53 0.28 6.85 -0.34
N LEU A 54 1.03 5.94 -0.95
CA LEU A 54 2.19 5.29 -0.34
C LEU A 54 3.26 6.32 0.09
N ARG A 55 3.64 7.24 -0.81
CA ARG A 55 4.60 8.31 -0.50
C ARG A 55 4.11 9.21 0.64
N ALA A 56 2.83 9.54 0.67
CA ALA A 56 2.23 10.34 1.72
C ALA A 56 2.32 9.65 3.09
N VAL A 57 1.97 8.36 3.16
CA VAL A 57 2.07 7.56 4.39
C VAL A 57 3.51 7.43 4.85
N VAL A 58 4.43 7.02 3.97
CA VAL A 58 5.87 6.89 4.27
C VAL A 58 6.44 8.19 4.80
N GLY A 59 6.16 9.31 4.12
CA GLY A 59 6.61 10.63 4.54
C GLY A 59 6.00 11.07 5.87
N GLY A 60 4.72 10.76 6.11
CA GLY A 60 4.04 11.03 7.37
C GLY A 60 4.67 10.31 8.55
N VAL A 61 4.84 8.99 8.44
CA VAL A 61 5.48 8.15 9.46
C VAL A 61 6.93 8.58 9.70
N ALA A 62 7.71 8.78 8.64
CA ALA A 62 9.11 9.19 8.78
C ALA A 62 9.25 10.56 9.47
N ARG A 63 8.39 11.53 9.14
CA ARG A 63 8.38 12.83 9.82
C ARG A 63 7.97 12.71 11.28
N ALA A 64 6.94 11.94 11.60
CA ALA A 64 6.49 11.72 12.97
C ALA A 64 7.60 11.07 13.82
N ALA A 65 8.21 9.99 13.32
CA ALA A 65 9.32 9.31 13.99
C ALA A 65 10.52 10.24 14.23
N ARG A 66 10.97 10.99 13.20
CA ARG A 66 12.09 11.94 13.33
C ARG A 66 11.82 13.06 14.34
N ARG A 67 10.56 13.48 14.47
CA ARG A 67 10.11 14.50 15.42
C ARG A 67 9.73 13.92 16.79
N ARG A 68 9.86 12.61 16.99
CA ARG A 68 9.43 11.89 18.20
C ARG A 68 7.94 12.10 18.54
N HIS A 69 7.10 12.20 17.51
CA HIS A 69 5.65 12.20 17.67
C HIS A 69 5.12 10.77 17.74
N GLY A 70 3.93 10.60 18.31
CA GLY A 70 3.25 9.31 18.36
C GLY A 70 2.95 8.77 16.96
N VAL A 71 3.33 7.51 16.72
CA VAL A 71 2.91 6.69 15.59
C VAL A 71 2.18 5.47 16.16
N VAL A 72 0.90 5.34 15.83
CA VAL A 72 0.01 4.26 16.30
C VAL A 72 -0.34 3.37 15.11
N LEU A 73 -0.03 2.09 15.19
CA LEU A 73 -0.49 1.11 14.20
C LEU A 73 -1.79 0.45 14.67
N LEU A 74 -2.77 0.40 13.77
CA LEU A 74 -4.01 -0.35 13.96
C LEU A 74 -3.91 -1.63 13.12
N VAL A 75 -3.75 -2.78 13.75
CA VAL A 75 -3.46 -4.04 13.04
C VAL A 75 -4.51 -5.12 13.32
N GLY A 76 -4.89 -5.85 12.28
CA GLY A 76 -5.69 -7.07 12.41
C GLY A 76 -4.81 -8.33 12.33
N GLY A 77 -5.40 -9.48 12.64
CA GLY A 77 -4.72 -10.79 12.63
C GLY A 77 -3.88 -11.09 11.38
N HIS A 78 -4.36 -10.70 10.20
CA HIS A 78 -3.65 -10.92 8.94
C HIS A 78 -2.23 -10.35 8.89
N VAL A 79 -1.96 -9.24 9.57
CA VAL A 79 -0.63 -8.62 9.59
C VAL A 79 0.38 -9.55 10.25
N VAL A 80 0.01 -10.12 11.41
CA VAL A 80 0.87 -11.05 12.15
C VAL A 80 0.91 -12.41 11.46
N LYS A 81 -0.24 -12.91 11.02
CA LYS A 81 -0.42 -14.21 10.34
C LYS A 81 0.52 -14.39 9.15
N VAL A 82 0.73 -13.34 8.35
CA VAL A 82 1.60 -13.40 7.15
C VAL A 82 3.07 -13.07 7.45
N GLY A 83 3.46 -13.07 8.73
CA GLY A 83 4.86 -12.98 9.15
C GLY A 83 5.42 -11.57 9.30
N LEU A 84 4.58 -10.53 9.40
CA LEU A 84 5.08 -9.15 9.57
C LEU A 84 5.39 -8.77 11.03
N GLY A 85 5.06 -9.63 12.00
CA GLY A 85 5.34 -9.42 13.43
C GLY A 85 6.78 -8.97 13.75
N PRO A 86 7.83 -9.61 13.21
CA PRO A 86 9.22 -9.20 13.43
C PRO A 86 9.52 -7.77 12.99
N LEU A 87 8.87 -7.26 11.93
CA LEU A 87 9.04 -5.89 11.46
C LEU A 87 8.36 -4.89 12.38
N LEU A 88 7.15 -5.21 12.88
CA LEU A 88 6.47 -4.39 13.89
C LEU A 88 7.32 -4.27 15.16
N ALA A 89 7.87 -5.40 15.63
CA ALA A 89 8.76 -5.44 16.79
C ALA A 89 10.04 -4.62 16.55
N ALA A 90 10.62 -4.66 15.35
CA ALA A 90 11.77 -3.84 14.99
C ALA A 90 11.44 -2.35 15.04
N TRP A 91 10.29 -1.93 14.51
CA TRP A 91 9.87 -0.53 14.52
C TRP A 91 9.53 -0.01 15.92
N LEU A 92 8.97 -0.86 16.78
CA LEU A 92 8.77 -0.54 18.20
C LEU A 92 10.11 -0.33 18.91
N ARG A 93 11.07 -1.26 18.74
CA ARG A 93 12.42 -1.14 19.34
C ARG A 93 13.18 0.09 18.86
N GLN A 94 12.96 0.51 17.60
CA GLN A 94 13.58 1.70 17.01
C GLN A 94 12.84 3.01 17.36
N GLY A 95 11.68 2.94 18.03
CA GLY A 95 10.86 4.11 18.32
C GLY A 95 10.20 4.75 17.09
N ILE A 96 10.17 4.03 15.96
CA ILE A 96 9.45 4.47 14.74
C ILE A 96 7.95 4.33 14.97
N VAL A 97 7.54 3.23 15.59
CA VAL A 97 6.18 2.99 16.08
C VAL A 97 6.21 3.13 17.58
N THR A 98 5.22 3.83 18.13
CA THR A 98 5.13 4.09 19.58
C THR A 98 4.05 3.26 20.25
N HIS A 99 2.99 2.90 19.51
CA HIS A 99 1.86 2.15 20.03
C HIS A 99 1.34 1.20 18.94
N VAL A 100 0.79 0.07 19.36
CA VAL A 100 0.05 -0.86 18.49
C VAL A 100 -1.29 -1.12 19.15
N ALA A 101 -2.38 -0.90 18.42
CA ALA A 101 -3.71 -1.39 18.79
C ALA A 101 -4.06 -2.53 17.85
N LEU A 102 -4.49 -3.65 18.43
CA LEU A 102 -4.68 -4.90 17.71
C LEU A 102 -5.98 -5.58 18.10
N ASN A 103 -6.54 -6.37 17.19
CA ASN A 103 -7.67 -7.25 17.51
C ASN A 103 -7.21 -8.57 18.15
N GLY A 104 -8.14 -9.33 18.72
CA GLY A 104 -7.80 -10.60 19.40
C GLY A 104 -7.05 -11.59 18.51
N ALA A 105 -7.41 -11.69 17.22
CA ALA A 105 -6.73 -12.58 16.28
C ALA A 105 -5.24 -12.26 16.12
N ALA A 106 -4.84 -10.98 16.11
CA ALA A 106 -3.43 -10.61 16.04
C ALA A 106 -2.64 -11.06 17.27
N ALA A 107 -3.24 -10.98 18.47
CA ALA A 107 -2.60 -11.46 19.70
C ALA A 107 -2.43 -12.99 19.70
N ILE A 108 -3.46 -13.72 19.23
CA ILE A 108 -3.43 -15.18 19.12
C ILE A 108 -2.32 -15.61 18.15
N HIS A 109 -2.29 -15.03 16.94
CA HIS A 109 -1.26 -15.38 15.95
C HIS A 109 0.16 -15.06 16.43
N ASP A 110 0.38 -13.94 17.13
CA ASP A 110 1.70 -13.60 17.69
C ASP A 110 2.14 -14.61 18.75
N PHE A 111 1.22 -14.95 19.67
CA PHE A 111 1.48 -15.91 20.73
C PHE A 111 1.78 -17.31 20.17
N GLU A 112 0.96 -17.80 19.24
CA GLU A 112 1.14 -19.14 18.66
C GLU A 112 2.45 -19.26 17.87
N LEU A 113 2.81 -18.24 17.09
CA LEU A 113 4.10 -18.20 16.41
C LEU A 113 5.27 -18.24 17.40
N ALA A 114 5.17 -17.51 18.52
CA ALA A 114 6.22 -17.47 19.53
C ALA A 114 6.31 -18.76 20.38
N ALA A 115 5.16 -19.34 20.74
CA ALA A 115 5.08 -20.48 21.64
C ALA A 115 5.23 -21.83 20.93
N PHE A 116 4.73 -21.94 19.70
CA PHE A 116 4.58 -23.21 18.97
C PHE A 116 5.27 -23.22 17.61
N GLY A 117 5.76 -22.06 17.12
CA GLY A 117 6.47 -21.96 15.84
C GLY A 117 5.55 -21.96 14.61
N GLY A 118 4.23 -21.86 14.79
CA GLY A 118 3.23 -21.87 13.73
C GLY A 118 1.90 -21.25 14.20
N THR A 119 1.05 -20.85 13.26
CA THR A 119 -0.28 -20.29 13.52
C THR A 119 -1.17 -20.50 12.29
N SER A 120 -2.48 -20.21 12.40
CA SER A 120 -3.52 -20.51 11.41
C SER A 120 -3.93 -21.98 11.45
N GLU A 121 -4.65 -22.34 12.50
CA GLU A 121 -5.42 -23.58 12.51
C GLU A 121 -6.38 -23.62 11.31
N ASP A 122 -6.59 -24.84 10.80
CA ASP A 122 -7.62 -25.06 9.80
C ASP A 122 -8.99 -24.84 10.46
N VAL A 123 -9.80 -23.97 9.87
CA VAL A 123 -11.15 -23.67 10.34
C VAL A 123 -12.11 -24.08 9.24
N GLU A 124 -13.04 -24.97 9.55
CA GLU A 124 -14.06 -25.43 8.62
C GLU A 124 -14.83 -24.22 8.05
N SER A 125 -14.89 -24.12 6.72
CA SER A 125 -15.48 -22.97 5.99
C SER A 125 -16.94 -23.19 5.64
#